data_AF-A0A3E4ULN1-F1
#
_entry.id   AF-A0A3E4ULN1-F1
#
_cell.length_a   1.000
_cell.length_b   1.000
_cell.length_c   1.000
_cell.angle_alpha   90.00
_cell.angle_beta   90.00
_cell.angle_gamma   90.00
#
_symmetry.space_group_name_H-M   'P 1'
#
loop_
_entity.id
_entity.type
_entity.pdbx_description
1 polymer ?
#
loop_
_entity_poly.entity_id
_entity_poly.type
_entity_poly.pdbx_seq_one_letter_code
_entity_poly.pdbx_strand_id
1 'polypeptide(L)'
;MKPGMKLSMLLVTAILFWGGLFYFASCASSPEKRAVEIAEKALKATVDNPESIKILGVSKADSVFGKEYVSPHEKVSLSMHLMQYGQKLMEETDFFENLDKDDIGISEQMKRQLDAMTTLRALIASGDMNPTAKEEKSEKPFNGWKVKIDFEAKTLQGEPYHSEYWFILDKEAQCVVKSFEIPLLQD
;
A
#
# COMPACT_ATOMS: atom_id res chain seq x y z
N MET A 1 -35.49 -5.97 -51.76
CA MET A 1 -35.14 -6.74 -50.53
C MET A 1 -36.43 -7.07 -49.79
N LYS A 2 -36.64 -8.34 -49.39
CA LYS A 2 -37.86 -8.74 -48.65
C LYS A 2 -37.91 -8.06 -47.27
N PRO A 3 -39.07 -7.56 -46.82
CA PRO A 3 -39.19 -6.80 -45.57
C PRO A 3 -38.64 -7.55 -44.34
N GLY A 4 -38.78 -8.88 -44.29
CA GLY A 4 -38.23 -9.71 -43.21
C GLY A 4 -36.69 -9.70 -43.10
N MET A 5 -35.97 -9.46 -44.20
CA MET A 5 -34.50 -9.43 -44.19
C MET A 5 -33.95 -8.12 -43.57
N LYS A 6 -34.68 -7.00 -43.73
CA LYS A 6 -34.33 -5.73 -43.08
C LYS A 6 -34.58 -5.77 -41.57
N LEU A 7 -35.65 -6.45 -41.14
CA LEU A 7 -35.99 -6.60 -39.72
C LEU A 7 -34.97 -7.49 -38.99
N SER A 8 -34.50 -8.57 -39.62
CA SER A 8 -33.47 -9.45 -39.08
C SER A 8 -32.11 -8.75 -38.93
N MET A 9 -31.69 -7.95 -39.92
CA MET A 9 -30.47 -7.14 -39.81
C MET A 9 -30.53 -6.13 -38.66
N LEU A 10 -31.66 -5.44 -38.48
CA LEU A 10 -31.87 -4.49 -37.39
C LEU A 10 -31.76 -5.15 -36.01
N LEU A 11 -32.33 -6.35 -35.85
CA LEU A 11 -32.24 -7.13 -34.60
C LEU A 11 -30.80 -7.54 -34.26
N VAL A 12 -30.05 -8.03 -35.25
CA VAL A 12 -28.64 -8.43 -35.05
C VAL A 12 -27.79 -7.22 -34.68
N THR A 13 -27.98 -6.07 -35.34
CA THR A 13 -27.24 -4.85 -35.01
C THR A 13 -27.57 -4.34 -33.60
N ALA A 14 -28.83 -4.45 -33.17
CA ALA A 14 -29.22 -4.06 -31.81
C ALA A 14 -28.58 -5.00 -30.78
N ILE A 15 -28.60 -6.31 -30.99
CA ILE A 15 -27.99 -7.29 -30.07
C ILE A 15 -26.48 -7.07 -29.95
N LEU A 16 -25.78 -6.82 -31.06
CA LEU A 16 -24.34 -6.54 -31.04
C LEU A 16 -24.02 -5.20 -30.34
N PHE A 17 -24.84 -4.17 -30.56
CA PHE A 17 -24.65 -2.87 -29.93
C PHE A 17 -24.89 -2.92 -28.43
N TRP A 18 -26.01 -3.50 -27.98
CA TRP A 18 -26.34 -3.65 -26.56
C TRP A 18 -25.44 -4.67 -25.86
N GLY A 19 -25.08 -5.78 -26.52
CA GLY A 19 -24.12 -6.75 -26.02
C GLY A 19 -22.72 -6.15 -25.87
N GLY A 20 -22.29 -5.30 -26.82
CA GLY A 20 -21.06 -4.53 -26.73
C GLY A 20 -21.08 -3.54 -25.57
N LEU A 21 -22.15 -2.74 -25.42
CA LEU A 21 -22.29 -1.79 -24.32
C LEU A 21 -22.25 -2.47 -22.94
N PHE A 22 -22.90 -3.63 -22.80
CA PHE A 22 -22.93 -4.39 -21.56
C PHE A 22 -21.57 -5.00 -21.20
N TYR A 23 -20.83 -5.48 -22.21
CA TYR A 23 -19.47 -5.99 -22.02
C TYR A 23 -18.52 -4.89 -21.53
N PHE A 24 -18.58 -3.69 -22.12
CA PHE A 24 -17.77 -2.55 -21.69
C PHE A 24 -18.11 -2.04 -20.29
N ALA A 25 -19.39 -2.05 -19.90
CA ALA A 25 -19.80 -1.69 -18.53
C ALA A 25 -19.35 -2.73 -17.49
N SER A 26 -19.29 -4.01 -17.87
CA SER A 26 -18.91 -5.11 -16.97
C SER A 26 -17.39 -5.28 -16.81
N CYS A 27 -16.57 -4.67 -17.68
CA CYS A 27 -15.10 -4.69 -17.58
C CYS A 27 -14.50 -3.50 -16.82
N ALA A 28 -15.30 -2.57 -16.32
CA ALA A 28 -14.81 -1.54 -15.41
C ALA A 28 -14.48 -2.19 -14.05
N SER A 29 -13.20 -2.53 -13.84
CA SER A 29 -12.68 -3.01 -12.55
C SER A 29 -13.12 -2.08 -11.43
N SER A 30 -13.68 -2.62 -10.33
CA SER A 30 -14.03 -1.79 -9.18
C SER A 30 -12.78 -1.05 -8.68
N PRO A 31 -12.90 0.22 -8.25
CA PRO A 31 -11.76 0.99 -7.75
C PRO A 31 -10.96 0.26 -6.66
N GLU A 32 -11.63 -0.53 -5.83
CA GLU A 32 -11.00 -1.39 -4.81
C GLU A 32 -10.06 -2.45 -5.39
N LYS A 33 -10.49 -3.18 -6.43
CA LYS A 33 -9.64 -4.18 -7.09
C LYS A 33 -8.47 -3.52 -7.80
N ARG A 34 -8.75 -2.40 -8.47
CA ARG A 34 -7.73 -1.60 -9.12
C ARG A 34 -6.71 -1.07 -8.11
N ALA A 35 -7.14 -0.68 -6.92
CA ALA A 35 -6.25 -0.21 -5.87
C ALA A 35 -5.24 -1.29 -5.45
N VAL A 36 -5.70 -2.54 -5.32
CA VAL A 36 -4.82 -3.68 -5.04
C VAL A 36 -3.84 -3.92 -6.19
N GLU A 37 -4.32 -3.93 -7.44
CA GLU A 37 -3.45 -4.13 -8.61
C GLU A 37 -2.37 -3.04 -8.75
N ILE A 38 -2.72 -1.78 -8.49
CA ILE A 38 -1.77 -0.67 -8.53
C ILE A 38 -0.78 -0.77 -7.36
N ALA A 39 -1.23 -1.17 -6.17
CA ALA A 39 -0.36 -1.38 -5.02
C ALA A 39 0.68 -2.49 -5.28
N GLU A 40 0.27 -3.63 -5.85
CA GLU A 40 1.20 -4.72 -6.20
C GLU A 40 2.22 -4.28 -7.26
N LYS A 41 1.78 -3.50 -8.27
CA LYS A 41 2.69 -2.93 -9.27
C LYS A 41 3.66 -1.94 -8.66
N ALA A 42 3.17 -1.08 -7.76
CA ALA A 42 4.00 -0.12 -7.06
C ALA A 42 5.03 -0.83 -6.17
N LEU A 43 4.66 -1.90 -5.47
CA LEU A 43 5.59 -2.72 -4.69
C LEU A 43 6.73 -3.27 -5.56
N LYS A 44 6.40 -3.89 -6.69
CA LYS A 44 7.40 -4.39 -7.64
C LYS A 44 8.31 -3.29 -8.19
N ALA A 45 7.81 -2.06 -8.30
CA ALA A 45 8.61 -0.91 -8.74
C ALA A 45 9.46 -0.29 -7.63
N THR A 46 9.18 -0.60 -6.36
CA THR A 46 9.80 0.04 -5.19
C THR A 46 10.90 -0.83 -4.59
N VAL A 47 10.75 -2.14 -4.63
CA VAL A 47 11.73 -3.09 -4.07
C VAL A 47 12.93 -3.23 -5.03
N ASP A 48 14.14 -3.18 -4.48
CA ASP A 48 15.40 -3.25 -5.25
C ASP A 48 15.56 -4.56 -6.04
N ASN A 49 14.99 -5.66 -5.52
CA ASN A 49 15.01 -6.98 -6.17
C ASN A 49 13.57 -7.51 -6.40
N PRO A 50 12.85 -7.03 -7.43
CA PRO A 50 11.44 -7.34 -7.64
C PRO A 50 11.15 -8.84 -7.85
N GLU A 51 12.10 -9.56 -8.46
CA GLU A 51 11.97 -11.00 -8.75
C GLU A 51 12.05 -11.86 -7.47
N SER A 52 12.57 -11.30 -6.38
CA SER A 52 12.65 -11.99 -5.07
C SER A 52 11.40 -11.84 -4.22
N ILE A 53 10.44 -10.98 -4.62
CA ILE A 53 9.26 -10.68 -3.83
C ILE A 53 8.39 -11.93 -3.70
N LYS A 54 8.09 -12.28 -2.45
CA LYS A 54 7.09 -13.27 -2.06
C LYS A 54 6.02 -12.55 -1.24
N ILE A 55 4.88 -12.29 -1.87
CA ILE A 55 3.72 -11.71 -1.19
C ILE A 55 3.15 -12.74 -0.22
N LEU A 56 3.08 -12.39 1.06
CA LEU A 56 2.51 -13.19 2.14
C LEU A 56 1.03 -12.86 2.36
N GLY A 57 0.66 -11.59 2.19
CA GLY A 57 -0.70 -11.13 2.38
C GLY A 57 -0.96 -9.78 1.72
N VAL A 58 -2.20 -9.58 1.28
CA VAL A 58 -2.67 -8.28 0.76
C VAL A 58 -3.95 -7.91 1.47
N SER A 59 -3.99 -6.72 2.07
CA SER A 59 -5.20 -6.22 2.71
C SER A 59 -6.27 -5.91 1.67
N LYS A 60 -7.53 -5.91 2.11
CA LYS A 60 -8.58 -5.25 1.33
C LYS A 60 -8.26 -3.75 1.21
N ALA A 61 -8.72 -3.13 0.13
CA ALA A 61 -8.65 -1.68 -0.04
C ALA A 61 -9.55 -1.02 1.02
N ASP A 62 -8.94 -0.30 1.96
CA ASP A 62 -9.60 0.44 3.02
C ASP A 62 -9.82 1.90 2.59
N SER A 63 -10.92 2.50 3.02
CA SER A 63 -11.27 3.86 2.62
C SER A 63 -10.52 4.90 3.44
N VAL A 64 -9.93 5.88 2.76
CA VAL A 64 -9.22 7.00 3.39
C VAL A 64 -10.08 8.25 3.31
N PHE A 65 -10.22 8.95 4.44
CA PHE A 65 -10.97 10.20 4.55
C PHE A 65 -10.05 11.35 4.99
N GLY A 66 -10.01 12.43 4.21
CA GLY A 66 -9.11 13.56 4.46
C GLY A 66 -7.63 13.21 4.25
N LYS A 67 -6.73 13.82 5.05
CA LYS A 67 -5.28 13.60 5.02
C LYS A 67 -4.81 12.59 6.07
N GLU A 68 -5.74 12.00 6.82
CA GLU A 68 -5.47 11.02 7.86
C GLU A 68 -5.45 9.62 7.28
N TYR A 69 -4.31 9.27 6.69
CA TYR A 69 -4.08 7.97 6.07
C TYR A 69 -3.97 6.82 7.08
N VAL A 70 -3.60 7.15 8.32
CA VAL A 70 -3.32 6.19 9.39
C VAL A 70 -4.14 6.59 10.60
N SER A 71 -4.99 5.68 11.06
CA SER A 71 -5.85 5.89 12.24
C SER A 71 -5.02 6.00 13.53
N PRO A 72 -5.54 6.62 14.60
CA PRO A 72 -4.85 6.69 15.88
C PRO A 72 -4.41 5.32 16.42
N HIS A 73 -5.25 4.30 16.29
CA HIS A 73 -4.92 2.94 16.71
C HIS A 73 -3.76 2.36 15.88
N GLU A 74 -3.78 2.55 14.55
CA GLU A 74 -2.68 2.12 13.69
C GLU A 74 -1.38 2.86 14.03
N LYS A 75 -1.41 4.16 14.34
CA LYS A 75 -0.21 4.90 14.78
C LYS A 75 0.39 4.30 16.05
N VAL A 76 -0.45 3.92 17.03
CA VAL A 76 0.01 3.26 18.26
C VAL A 76 0.58 1.88 17.95
N SER A 77 -0.10 1.08 17.13
CA SER A 77 0.38 -0.24 16.71
C SER A 77 1.73 -0.16 15.99
N LEU A 78 1.88 0.77 15.04
CA LEU A 78 3.13 1.02 14.33
C LEU A 78 4.24 1.48 15.28
N SER A 79 3.91 2.35 16.25
CA SER A 79 4.88 2.80 17.27
C SER A 79 5.42 1.64 18.10
N MET A 80 4.52 0.75 18.57
CA MET A 80 4.91 -0.44 19.33
C MET A 80 5.77 -1.38 18.48
N HIS A 81 5.35 -1.62 17.23
CA HIS A 81 6.06 -2.51 16.32
C HIS A 81 7.47 -2.01 16.01
N LEU A 82 7.62 -0.74 15.62
CA LEU A 82 8.93 -0.15 15.34
C LEU A 82 9.82 -0.08 16.58
N MET A 83 9.24 0.10 17.78
CA MET A 83 10.00 0.03 19.02
C MET A 83 10.55 -1.38 19.28
N GLN A 84 9.72 -2.41 19.08
CA GLN A 84 10.13 -3.82 19.23
C GLN A 84 11.19 -4.21 18.19
N TYR A 85 10.98 -3.82 16.92
CA TYR A 85 11.96 -4.05 15.86
C TYR A 85 13.30 -3.38 16.19
N GLY A 86 13.25 -2.11 16.58
CA GLY A 86 14.45 -1.36 16.97
C GLY A 86 15.18 -1.98 18.17
N GLN A 87 14.45 -2.47 19.17
CA GLN A 87 15.05 -3.15 20.31
C GLN A 87 15.76 -4.45 19.88
N LYS A 88 15.11 -5.29 19.08
CA LYS A 88 15.74 -6.54 18.59
C LYS A 88 16.97 -6.25 17.74
N LEU A 89 16.89 -5.24 16.86
CA LEU A 89 18.04 -4.80 16.06
C LEU A 89 19.21 -4.32 16.94
N MET A 90 18.93 -3.61 18.03
CA MET A 90 19.95 -3.20 18.99
C MET A 90 20.56 -4.40 19.73
N GLU A 91 19.75 -5.40 20.12
CA GLU A 91 20.24 -6.62 20.77
C GLU A 91 21.11 -7.47 19.81
N GLU A 92 20.71 -7.60 18.55
CA GLU A 92 21.44 -8.36 17.51
C GLU A 92 22.76 -7.69 17.12
N THR A 93 22.82 -6.35 17.17
CA THR A 93 24.03 -5.57 16.86
C THR A 93 24.92 -5.30 18.07
N ASP A 94 24.64 -5.94 19.22
CA ASP A 94 25.32 -5.70 20.50
C ASP A 94 25.42 -4.20 20.83
N PHE A 95 24.27 -3.52 20.77
CA PHE A 95 24.13 -2.07 20.95
C PHE A 95 25.08 -1.24 20.08
N PHE A 96 25.37 -1.75 18.89
CA PHE A 96 26.26 -1.14 17.91
C PHE A 96 27.75 -1.13 18.32
N GLU A 97 28.14 -1.88 19.36
CA GLU A 97 29.53 -1.96 19.81
C GLU A 97 30.42 -2.71 18.81
N ASN A 98 29.84 -3.65 18.05
CA ASN A 98 30.52 -4.46 17.04
C ASN A 98 30.04 -4.16 15.61
N LEU A 99 29.73 -2.90 15.30
CA LEU A 99 29.45 -2.50 13.91
C LEU A 99 30.73 -2.56 13.08
N ASP A 100 30.93 -3.69 12.40
CA ASP A 100 31.81 -3.68 11.25
C ASP A 100 31.19 -2.74 10.21
N LYS A 101 31.85 -1.61 9.93
CA LYS A 101 31.29 -0.55 9.09
C LYS A 101 31.03 -1.00 7.65
N ASP A 102 31.58 -2.16 7.29
CA ASP A 102 31.45 -2.81 6.00
C ASP A 102 30.34 -3.89 5.98
N ASP A 103 29.64 -4.12 7.10
CA ASP A 103 28.43 -4.96 7.12
C ASP A 103 27.24 -4.20 6.53
N ILE A 104 27.12 -4.35 5.21
CA ILE A 104 26.07 -3.68 4.42
C ILE A 104 24.68 -4.14 4.88
N GLY A 105 24.51 -5.38 5.35
CA GLY A 105 23.22 -5.91 5.81
C GLY A 105 22.69 -5.16 7.02
N ILE A 106 23.54 -4.96 8.03
CA ILE A 106 23.20 -4.16 9.23
C ILE A 106 22.88 -2.71 8.83
N SER A 107 23.64 -2.14 7.90
CA SER A 107 23.41 -0.77 7.42
C SER A 107 22.04 -0.61 6.73
N GLU A 108 21.61 -1.61 5.97
CA GLU A 108 20.32 -1.61 5.30
C GLU A 108 19.15 -1.78 6.28
N GLN A 109 19.27 -2.68 7.27
CA GLN A 109 18.26 -2.84 8.32
C GLN A 109 18.09 -1.56 9.15
N MET A 110 19.21 -0.93 9.54
CA MET A 110 19.16 0.38 10.22
C MET A 110 18.51 1.46 9.37
N LYS A 111 18.81 1.49 8.07
CA LYS A 111 18.21 2.45 7.16
C LYS A 111 16.69 2.28 7.08
N ARG A 112 16.20 1.05 6.89
CA ARG A 112 14.75 0.75 6.88
C ARG A 112 14.09 1.16 8.19
N GLN A 113 14.72 0.87 9.34
CA GLN A 113 14.21 1.29 10.65
C GLN A 113 14.15 2.82 10.79
N LEU A 114 15.20 3.53 10.38
CA LEU A 114 15.25 5.00 10.45
C LEU A 114 14.20 5.65 9.54
N ASP A 115 14.06 5.13 8.31
CA ASP A 115 13.06 5.61 7.35
C ASP A 115 11.63 5.37 7.86
N ALA A 116 11.36 4.21 8.47
CA ALA A 116 10.08 3.89 9.08
C ALA A 116 9.78 4.79 10.30
N MET A 117 10.77 5.03 11.17
CA MET A 117 10.62 5.94 12.31
C MET A 117 10.38 7.39 11.87
N THR A 118 11.08 7.84 10.83
CA THR A 118 10.90 9.17 10.25
C THR A 118 9.48 9.32 9.67
N THR A 119 9.01 8.30 8.98
CA THR A 119 7.64 8.24 8.46
C THR A 119 6.62 8.28 9.59
N LEU A 120 6.78 7.47 10.63
CA LEU A 120 5.89 7.44 11.78
C LEU A 120 5.82 8.82 12.46
N ARG A 121 6.98 9.49 12.65
CA ARG A 121 7.04 10.84 13.19
C ARG A 121 6.25 11.83 12.33
N ALA A 122 6.38 11.74 11.00
CA ALA A 122 5.62 12.58 10.08
C ALA A 122 4.10 12.28 10.15
N LEU A 123 3.70 11.02 10.28
CA LEU A 123 2.30 10.60 10.42
C LEU A 123 1.67 11.05 11.76
N ILE A 124 2.47 11.05 12.83
CA ILE A 124 2.06 11.59 14.12
C ILE A 124 1.92 13.11 14.03
N ALA A 125 2.90 13.81 13.44
CA ALA A 125 2.85 15.26 13.26
C ALA A 125 1.71 15.72 12.33
N SER A 126 1.31 14.92 11.35
CA SER A 126 0.26 15.27 10.39
C SER A 126 -1.17 15.09 10.92
N GLY A 127 -1.35 14.44 12.07
CA GLY A 127 -2.65 14.32 12.74
C GLY A 127 -2.56 14.93 14.12
N ASP A 128 -3.04 16.15 14.26
CA ASP A 128 -3.03 16.98 15.47
C ASP A 128 -3.22 16.16 16.76
N MET A 129 -2.14 15.97 17.54
CA MET A 129 -2.25 15.73 18.98
C MET A 129 -2.60 17.05 19.70
N ASN A 130 -3.64 17.74 19.25
CA ASN A 130 -4.22 18.86 20.00
C ASN A 130 -5.57 18.41 20.57
N PRO A 131 -5.59 17.83 21.78
CA PRO A 131 -6.83 17.38 22.43
C PRO A 131 -7.82 18.52 22.77
N THR A 132 -7.45 19.78 22.47
CA THR A 132 -8.22 20.99 22.72
C THR A 132 -8.79 21.64 21.46
N ALA A 133 -8.40 21.19 20.27
CA ALA A 133 -9.02 21.65 19.04
C ALA A 133 -10.40 21.00 18.93
N LYS A 134 -11.46 21.79 19.10
CA LYS A 134 -12.81 21.37 18.71
C LYS A 134 -12.77 21.11 17.20
N GLU A 135 -12.54 19.86 16.80
CA GLU A 135 -12.81 19.45 15.43
C GLU A 135 -14.28 19.78 15.16
N GLU A 136 -14.53 20.76 14.30
CA GLU A 136 -15.82 20.84 13.64
C GLU A 136 -16.08 19.47 13.03
N LYS A 137 -17.16 18.85 13.49
CA LYS A 137 -17.62 17.49 13.17
C LYS A 137 -18.10 17.40 11.71
N SER A 138 -17.32 17.95 10.78
CA SER A 138 -17.48 17.77 9.35
C SER A 138 -16.85 16.43 9.00
N GLU A 139 -17.65 15.52 8.44
CA GLU A 139 -17.12 14.27 7.92
C GLU A 139 -16.08 14.59 6.84
N LYS A 140 -14.83 14.20 7.08
CA LYS A 140 -13.74 14.41 6.12
C LYS A 140 -14.14 13.70 4.81
N PRO A 141 -13.93 14.31 3.63
CA PRO A 141 -14.34 13.69 2.37
C PRO A 141 -13.52 12.43 2.08
N PHE A 142 -14.14 11.49 1.35
CA PHE A 142 -13.45 10.32 0.81
C PHE A 142 -12.39 10.75 -0.22
N ASN A 143 -11.14 10.42 0.05
CA ASN A 143 -9.99 10.90 -0.69
C ASN A 143 -9.23 9.80 -1.44
N GLY A 144 -9.41 8.53 -1.08
CA GLY A 144 -8.56 7.49 -1.62
C GLY A 144 -8.65 6.15 -0.94
N TRP A 145 -7.73 5.27 -1.34
CA TRP A 145 -7.68 3.90 -0.85
C TRP A 145 -6.37 3.65 -0.11
N LYS A 146 -6.42 2.79 0.91
CA LYS A 146 -5.25 2.26 1.59
C LYS A 146 -5.16 0.77 1.35
N VAL A 147 -4.03 0.30 0.86
CA VAL A 147 -3.72 -1.13 0.67
C VAL A 147 -2.42 -1.42 1.38
N LYS A 148 -2.39 -2.50 2.17
CA LYS A 148 -1.20 -3.00 2.84
C LYS A 148 -0.76 -4.30 2.18
N ILE A 149 0.52 -4.44 1.90
CA ILE A 149 1.08 -5.66 1.34
C ILE A 149 2.18 -6.15 2.26
N ASP A 150 1.96 -7.32 2.84
CA ASP A 150 2.92 -8.08 3.61
C ASP A 150 3.74 -8.95 2.64
N PHE A 151 5.08 -8.84 2.69
CA PHE A 151 5.97 -9.51 1.76
C PHE A 151 7.33 -9.84 2.35
N GLU A 152 7.92 -10.91 1.86
CA GLU A 152 9.34 -11.19 1.96
C GLU A 152 10.03 -10.80 0.66
N ALA A 153 11.27 -10.31 0.73
CA ALA A 153 12.13 -10.09 -0.42
C ALA A 153 13.59 -10.29 -0.03
N LYS A 154 14.48 -10.18 -1.01
CA LYS A 154 15.93 -10.23 -0.79
C LYS A 154 16.56 -8.87 -1.06
N THR A 155 17.54 -8.50 -0.24
CA THR A 155 18.41 -7.35 -0.50
C THR A 155 19.21 -7.56 -1.78
N LEU A 156 19.95 -6.54 -2.22
CA LEU A 156 20.87 -6.67 -3.35
C LEU A 156 22.00 -7.68 -3.07
N GLN A 157 22.37 -7.92 -1.81
CA GLN A 157 23.33 -8.98 -1.45
C GLN A 157 22.69 -10.37 -1.33
N GLY A 158 21.35 -10.46 -1.41
CA GLY A 158 20.63 -11.73 -1.32
C GLY A 158 20.10 -12.07 0.07
N GLU A 159 20.29 -11.20 1.06
CA GLU A 159 19.79 -11.40 2.42
C GLU A 159 18.26 -11.26 2.45
N PRO A 160 17.53 -12.22 3.05
CA PRO A 160 16.08 -12.11 3.15
C PRO A 160 15.69 -11.02 4.15
N TYR A 161 14.59 -10.31 3.86
CA TYR A 161 13.95 -9.40 4.79
C TYR A 161 12.42 -9.51 4.67
N HIS A 162 11.72 -9.16 5.75
CA HIS A 162 10.26 -9.23 5.86
C HIS A 162 9.73 -7.83 6.18
N SER A 163 8.72 -7.36 5.45
CA SER A 163 8.19 -6.02 5.62
C SER A 163 6.73 -5.92 5.19
N GLU A 164 6.01 -4.94 5.75
CA GLU A 164 4.69 -4.54 5.30
C GLU A 164 4.78 -3.18 4.60
N TYR A 165 4.37 -3.11 3.33
CA TYR A 165 4.31 -1.87 2.58
C TYR A 165 2.90 -1.30 2.58
N TRP A 166 2.77 -0.02 2.90
CA TRP A 166 1.49 0.69 2.93
C TRP A 166 1.41 1.60 1.72
N PHE A 167 0.38 1.40 0.89
CA PHE A 167 0.10 2.22 -0.28
C PHE A 167 -1.18 3.01 -0.06
N ILE A 168 -1.08 4.33 -0.23
CA ILE A 168 -2.20 5.26 -0.24
C ILE A 168 -2.40 5.70 -1.68
N LEU A 169 -3.56 5.40 -2.23
CA LEU A 169 -3.93 5.71 -3.61
C LEU A 169 -4.97 6.82 -3.65
N ASP A 170 -5.07 7.48 -4.80
CA ASP A 170 -6.12 8.45 -5.08
C ASP A 170 -7.52 7.79 -5.11
N LYS A 171 -8.57 8.61 -5.10
CA LYS A 171 -9.97 8.17 -5.09
C LYS A 171 -10.29 7.22 -6.24
N GLU A 172 -9.72 7.48 -7.41
CA GLU A 172 -9.89 6.69 -8.61
C GLU A 172 -8.96 5.47 -8.65
N ALA A 173 -8.06 5.26 -7.69
CA ALA A 173 -7.09 4.17 -7.69
C ALA A 173 -6.28 4.10 -9.01
N GLN A 174 -5.87 5.26 -9.53
CA GLN A 174 -5.03 5.39 -10.71
C GLN A 174 -3.55 5.53 -10.34
N CYS A 175 -3.24 6.12 -9.19
CA CYS A 175 -1.86 6.34 -8.76
C CYS A 175 -1.68 6.23 -7.25
N VAL A 176 -0.43 6.00 -6.84
CA VAL A 176 0.00 6.06 -5.44
C VAL A 176 0.29 7.52 -5.09
N VAL A 177 -0.43 8.05 -4.11
CA VAL A 177 -0.26 9.42 -3.58
C VAL A 177 0.78 9.45 -2.47
N LYS A 178 0.83 8.39 -1.66
CA LYS A 178 1.81 8.23 -0.58
C LYS A 178 2.06 6.76 -0.35
N SER A 179 3.29 6.40 0.00
CA SER A 179 3.61 5.04 0.40
C SER A 179 4.73 5.04 1.43
N PHE A 180 4.82 3.96 2.21
CA PHE A 180 5.90 3.76 3.17
C PHE A 180 6.04 2.29 3.55
N GLU A 181 7.25 1.91 3.93
CA GLU A 181 7.62 0.58 4.39
C GLU A 181 7.65 0.52 5.92
N ILE A 182 7.19 -0.59 6.48
CA ILE A 182 7.32 -0.94 7.90
C ILE A 182 8.12 -2.25 7.97
N PRO A 183 9.37 -2.23 8.44
CA PRO A 183 10.13 -3.45 8.61
C PRO A 183 9.48 -4.34 9.69
N LEU A 184 9.36 -5.63 9.40
CA LEU A 184 8.78 -6.62 10.30
C LEU A 184 9.88 -7.55 10.82
N LEU A 185 9.71 -8.04 12.04
CA LEU A 185 10.57 -9.07 12.60
C LEU A 185 10.35 -10.38 11.83
N GLN A 186 11.45 -11.00 11.37
CA GLN A 186 11.39 -12.39 10.90
C GLN A 186 11.09 -13.29 12.10
N ASP A 187 10.06 -14.14 11.93
CA ASP A 187 9.70 -15.22 12.86
C ASP A 187 10.74 -16.36 12.83
#